data_AF-A0A971UJ63-F1
#
_entry.id   AF-A0A971UJ63-F1
#
_cell.length_a   1.000
_cell.length_b   1.000
_cell.length_c   1.000
_cell.angle_alpha   90.00
_cell.angle_beta   90.00
_cell.angle_gamma   90.00
#
_symmetry.space_group_name_H-M   'P 1'
#
loop_
_entity.id
_entity.type
_entity.pdbx_description
1 polymer ?
#
loop_
_entity_poly.entity_id
_entity_poly.type
_entity_poly.pdbx_seq_one_letter_code
_entity_poly.pdbx_strand_id
1 'polypeptide(L)'
;MLVVALLVSISLPVPAARGAGPWRPADRLAQVDSQGILRWQDTGDEVALFGVNYYTPFWHNYPDLKQIGAAHKEVIDQDVLHFARMRLDALRLHVFDREVSDADGNLMANEHLDLLDYLIARAKERGIYTVLTPIAWWPVPGDSPGFATHWTMHQMTTDPAARRPQTAYLQQFVQHVNPYTGLSYNDDPAVVCLELINEPLYPADTSDDQVVDYEGTGAYFLDRLAPGVWRLERIRMWCGSTIRTVSTASRARSRGFFGASGRWPSAWMIWAARSGCRP
;
A
#
# COMPACT_ATOMS: atom_id res chain seq x y z
N MET A 1 -32.53 -43.48 -37.65
CA MET A 1 -31.29 -43.75 -36.89
C MET A 1 -31.19 -42.70 -35.81
N LEU A 2 -30.98 -43.09 -34.54
CA LEU A 2 -30.83 -42.15 -33.42
C LEU A 2 -29.38 -42.21 -32.94
N VAL A 3 -28.65 -41.09 -33.02
CA VAL A 3 -27.25 -41.02 -32.58
C VAL A 3 -27.24 -40.59 -31.12
N VAL A 4 -26.93 -41.53 -30.22
CA VAL A 4 -26.70 -41.21 -28.80
C VAL A 4 -25.29 -40.67 -28.65
N ALA A 5 -25.17 -39.35 -28.45
CA ALA A 5 -23.88 -38.72 -28.17
C ALA A 5 -23.43 -39.06 -26.74
N LEU A 6 -22.37 -39.86 -26.62
CA LEU A 6 -21.83 -40.25 -25.32
C LEU A 6 -20.96 -39.10 -24.75
N LEU A 7 -21.54 -38.30 -23.86
CA LEU A 7 -20.80 -37.23 -23.16
C LEU A 7 -19.82 -37.84 -22.14
N VAL A 8 -18.56 -37.99 -22.55
CA VAL A 8 -17.47 -38.37 -21.66
C VAL A 8 -17.12 -37.17 -20.77
N SER A 9 -17.60 -37.18 -19.54
CA SER A 9 -17.30 -36.18 -18.52
C SER A 9 -15.85 -36.32 -18.03
N ILE A 10 -14.92 -35.63 -18.70
CA ILE A 10 -13.52 -35.52 -18.26
C ILE A 10 -13.50 -34.74 -16.94
N SER A 11 -13.49 -35.48 -15.83
CA SER A 11 -13.34 -34.93 -14.49
C SER A 11 -11.89 -34.50 -14.30
N LEU A 12 -11.59 -33.25 -14.67
CA LEU A 12 -10.34 -32.61 -14.27
C LEU A 12 -10.23 -32.69 -12.74
N PRO A 13 -9.07 -33.09 -12.18
CA PRO A 13 -8.90 -33.12 -10.73
C PRO A 13 -8.99 -31.70 -10.20
N VAL A 14 -10.11 -31.38 -9.55
CA VAL A 14 -10.25 -30.14 -8.77
C VAL A 14 -9.08 -30.12 -7.78
N PRO A 15 -8.22 -29.08 -7.80
CA PRO A 15 -7.08 -29.02 -6.90
C PRO A 15 -7.61 -29.08 -5.47
N ALA A 16 -7.20 -30.10 -4.71
CA ALA A 16 -7.79 -30.42 -3.42
C ALA A 16 -7.85 -29.17 -2.56
N ALA A 17 -9.05 -28.79 -2.12
CA ALA A 17 -9.27 -27.56 -1.38
C ALA A 17 -8.39 -27.58 -0.13
N ARG A 18 -7.29 -26.80 -0.13
CA ARG A 18 -6.32 -26.72 0.99
C ARG A 18 -7.14 -26.64 2.29
N GLY A 19 -7.03 -27.67 3.12
CA GLY A 19 -8.04 -27.97 4.14
C GLY A 19 -8.09 -26.94 5.26
N ALA A 20 -9.08 -27.09 6.14
CA ALA A 20 -9.24 -26.28 7.35
C ALA A 20 -8.19 -26.62 8.44
N GLY A 21 -6.91 -26.51 8.08
CA GLY A 21 -5.83 -26.39 9.05
C GLY A 21 -5.84 -25.00 9.72
N PRO A 22 -5.00 -24.78 10.74
CA PRO A 22 -4.84 -23.45 11.32
C PRO A 22 -4.36 -22.47 10.25
N TRP A 23 -4.91 -21.25 10.26
CA TRP A 23 -4.38 -20.16 9.47
C TRP A 23 -2.91 -19.91 9.85
N ARG A 24 -2.07 -19.65 8.85
CA ARG A 24 -0.68 -19.24 9.09
C ARG A 24 -0.63 -17.72 9.06
N PRO A 25 0.10 -17.05 9.97
CA PRO A 25 0.17 -15.60 9.96
C PRO A 25 0.77 -15.02 8.67
N ALA A 26 0.50 -13.74 8.41
CA ALA A 26 1.22 -12.94 7.42
C ALA A 26 2.59 -12.54 8.00
N ASP A 27 3.52 -13.50 7.99
CA ASP A 27 4.85 -13.39 8.60
C ASP A 27 6.03 -13.41 7.61
N ARG A 28 5.76 -13.64 6.31
CA ARG A 28 6.81 -13.69 5.28
C ARG A 28 7.25 -12.28 4.90
N LEU A 29 8.52 -11.99 5.09
CA LEU A 29 9.12 -10.74 4.64
C LEU A 29 9.22 -10.69 3.11
N ALA A 30 8.82 -9.57 2.51
CA ALA A 30 9.02 -9.27 1.09
C ALA A 30 10.25 -8.38 0.86
N GLN A 31 10.75 -8.33 -0.37
CA GLN A 31 11.74 -7.37 -0.87
C GLN A 31 11.60 -7.22 -2.38
N VAL A 32 11.79 -6.03 -2.93
CA VAL A 32 11.95 -5.85 -4.37
C VAL A 32 13.40 -6.20 -4.78
N ASP A 33 13.54 -6.81 -5.96
CA ASP A 33 14.81 -7.12 -6.61
C ASP A 33 15.40 -5.95 -7.41
N SER A 34 16.58 -6.15 -7.99
CA SER A 34 17.23 -5.14 -8.87
C SER A 34 16.47 -4.84 -10.16
N GLN A 35 15.37 -5.54 -10.46
CA GLN A 35 14.52 -5.31 -11.62
C GLN A 35 13.26 -4.50 -11.28
N GLY A 36 12.93 -4.34 -10.01
CA GLY A 36 11.71 -3.66 -9.55
C GLY A 36 10.57 -4.61 -9.15
N ILE A 37 10.81 -5.91 -9.11
CA ILE A 37 9.79 -6.94 -8.86
C ILE A 37 9.78 -7.30 -7.38
N LEU A 38 8.62 -7.18 -6.74
CA LEU A 38 8.40 -7.53 -5.33
C LEU A 38 8.44 -9.07 -5.18
N ARG A 39 9.31 -9.57 -4.32
CA ARG A 39 9.59 -11.00 -4.09
C ARG A 39 9.55 -11.37 -2.62
N TRP A 40 9.24 -12.62 -2.33
CA TRP A 40 9.39 -13.17 -0.98
C TRP A 40 10.87 -13.44 -0.65
N GLN A 41 11.32 -13.09 0.56
CA GLN A 41 12.72 -13.25 0.97
C GLN A 41 13.14 -14.71 1.22
N ASP A 42 12.18 -15.60 1.45
CA ASP A 42 12.39 -17.03 1.76
C ASP A 42 12.49 -17.91 0.50
N THR A 43 11.77 -17.58 -0.58
CA THR A 43 11.76 -18.37 -1.83
C THR A 43 12.28 -17.64 -3.06
N GLY A 44 12.25 -16.31 -3.10
CA GLY A 44 12.55 -15.52 -4.31
C GLY A 44 11.41 -15.49 -5.34
N ASP A 45 10.29 -16.16 -5.07
CA ASP A 45 9.09 -16.06 -5.91
C ASP A 45 8.52 -14.63 -5.87
N GLU A 46 7.86 -14.24 -6.96
CA GLU A 46 7.13 -12.96 -7.05
C GLU A 46 5.94 -12.92 -6.09
N VAL A 47 5.66 -11.74 -5.52
CA VAL A 47 4.55 -11.51 -4.59
C VAL A 47 3.24 -11.35 -5.38
N ALA A 48 2.63 -12.48 -5.73
CA ALA A 48 1.26 -12.56 -6.19
C ALA A 48 0.31 -12.74 -4.99
N LEU A 49 -0.60 -11.78 -4.80
CA LEU A 49 -1.62 -11.78 -3.74
C LEU A 49 -2.98 -11.44 -4.35
N PHE A 50 -4.06 -12.13 -3.94
CA PHE A 50 -5.42 -11.78 -4.34
C PHE A 50 -6.16 -11.07 -3.20
N GLY A 51 -6.87 -9.97 -3.46
CA GLY A 51 -7.37 -9.12 -2.38
C GLY A 51 -8.47 -8.14 -2.76
N VAL A 52 -8.94 -7.40 -1.75
CA VAL A 52 -10.02 -6.38 -1.85
C VAL A 52 -9.63 -5.08 -1.14
N ASN A 53 -10.38 -4.02 -1.37
CA ASN A 53 -10.27 -2.77 -0.60
C ASN A 53 -11.22 -2.85 0.61
N TYR A 54 -10.80 -2.37 1.79
CA TYR A 54 -11.60 -2.43 3.01
C TYR A 54 -11.46 -1.17 3.86
N TYR A 55 -12.57 -0.76 4.49
CA TYR A 55 -12.80 0.63 4.92
C TYR A 55 -13.35 0.80 6.34
N THR A 56 -13.64 -0.28 7.08
CA THR A 56 -14.37 -0.22 8.37
C THR A 56 -13.83 0.77 9.42
N PRO A 57 -12.52 1.03 9.56
CA PRO A 57 -12.01 2.07 10.46
C PRO A 57 -12.25 3.52 10.02
N PHE A 58 -12.76 3.78 8.80
CA PHE A 58 -12.71 5.09 8.14
C PHE A 58 -14.00 5.47 7.37
N TRP A 59 -14.03 6.73 6.93
CA TRP A 59 -14.95 7.31 5.95
C TRP A 59 -16.43 7.11 6.29
N HIS A 60 -17.26 6.66 5.35
CA HIS A 60 -18.69 6.39 5.60
C HIS A 60 -18.93 5.09 6.39
N ASN A 61 -18.09 4.06 6.24
CA ASN A 61 -18.27 2.80 6.95
C ASN A 61 -18.23 2.98 8.48
N TYR A 62 -17.36 3.86 8.98
CA TYR A 62 -17.23 4.12 10.41
C TYR A 62 -18.50 4.69 11.08
N PRO A 63 -19.08 5.84 10.65
CA PRO A 63 -20.32 6.36 11.23
C PRO A 63 -21.54 5.50 10.90
N ASP A 64 -21.62 4.88 9.71
CA ASP A 64 -22.76 4.03 9.33
C ASP A 64 -22.89 2.82 10.28
N LEU A 65 -21.78 2.20 10.67
CA LEU A 65 -21.77 1.13 11.67
C LEU A 65 -22.17 1.63 13.06
N LYS A 66 -21.76 2.85 13.46
CA LYS A 66 -22.22 3.48 14.72
C LYS A 66 -23.73 3.75 14.69
N GLN A 67 -24.27 4.18 13.55
CA GLN A 67 -25.70 4.48 13.38
C GLN A 67 -26.58 3.23 13.53
N ILE A 68 -26.12 2.06 13.09
CA ILE A 68 -26.84 0.78 13.28
C ILE A 68 -26.50 0.06 14.60
N GLY A 69 -25.64 0.64 15.45
CA GLY A 69 -25.23 0.08 16.73
C GLY A 69 -24.28 -1.13 16.63
N ALA A 70 -23.57 -1.30 15.51
CA ALA A 70 -22.62 -2.39 15.31
C ALA A 70 -21.22 -2.01 15.81
N ALA A 71 -20.56 -2.93 16.54
CA ALA A 71 -19.21 -2.71 17.05
C ALA A 71 -18.15 -3.03 15.97
N HIS A 72 -17.33 -2.04 15.61
CA HIS A 72 -16.37 -2.11 14.50
C HIS A 72 -15.40 -3.27 14.61
N LYS A 73 -14.93 -3.60 15.82
CA LYS A 73 -14.04 -4.75 16.05
C LYS A 73 -14.73 -6.09 15.80
N GLU A 74 -16.02 -6.22 16.13
CA GLU A 74 -16.81 -7.44 15.83
C GLU A 74 -17.09 -7.57 14.32
N VAL A 75 -17.31 -6.45 13.63
CA VAL A 75 -17.46 -6.40 12.16
C VAL A 75 -16.14 -6.77 11.47
N ILE A 76 -15.02 -6.18 11.89
CA ILE A 76 -13.66 -6.54 11.45
C ILE A 76 -13.43 -8.04 11.64
N ASP A 77 -13.78 -8.61 12.81
CA ASP A 77 -13.58 -10.03 13.07
C ASP A 77 -14.39 -10.96 12.15
N GLN A 78 -15.63 -10.57 11.82
CA GLN A 78 -16.48 -11.32 10.90
C GLN A 78 -15.98 -11.19 9.46
N ASP A 79 -15.71 -9.98 8.99
CA ASP A 79 -15.25 -9.73 7.62
C ASP A 79 -13.89 -10.36 7.35
N VAL A 80 -12.94 -10.21 8.26
CA VAL A 80 -11.58 -10.78 8.14
C VAL A 80 -11.62 -12.31 8.24
N LEU A 81 -12.59 -12.90 8.95
CA LEU A 81 -12.89 -14.34 8.87
C LEU A 81 -13.51 -14.73 7.51
N HIS A 82 -14.36 -13.90 6.91
CA HIS A 82 -14.92 -14.15 5.58
C HIS A 82 -13.88 -14.02 4.47
N PHE A 83 -13.00 -13.01 4.52
CA PHE A 83 -11.87 -12.84 3.60
C PHE A 83 -10.93 -14.05 3.63
N ALA A 84 -10.58 -14.54 4.82
CA ALA A 84 -9.80 -15.76 4.97
C ALA A 84 -10.51 -17.00 4.37
N ARG A 85 -11.82 -17.17 4.65
CA ARG A 85 -12.64 -18.26 4.07
C ARG A 85 -12.71 -18.20 2.54
N MET A 86 -12.76 -16.99 1.97
CA MET A 86 -12.74 -16.75 0.52
C MET A 86 -11.34 -16.89 -0.12
N ARG A 87 -10.28 -17.08 0.69
CA ARG A 87 -8.88 -17.15 0.26
C ARG A 87 -8.41 -15.84 -0.39
N LEU A 88 -8.73 -14.72 0.26
CA LEU A 88 -8.06 -13.45 0.00
C LEU A 88 -6.75 -13.43 0.78
N ASP A 89 -5.64 -13.18 0.09
CA ASP A 89 -4.29 -13.07 0.65
C ASP A 89 -3.93 -11.61 1.00
N ALA A 90 -4.72 -10.61 0.57
CA ALA A 90 -4.45 -9.20 0.84
C ALA A 90 -5.69 -8.32 1.08
N LEU A 91 -5.52 -7.25 1.87
CA LEU A 91 -6.40 -6.08 1.94
C LEU A 91 -5.64 -4.81 1.53
N ARG A 92 -6.24 -3.97 0.68
CA ARG A 92 -5.81 -2.58 0.49
C ARG A 92 -6.63 -1.67 1.41
N LEU A 93 -5.95 -0.93 2.28
CA LEU A 93 -6.56 -0.16 3.35
C LEU A 93 -6.35 1.33 3.09
N HIS A 94 -7.44 2.01 2.74
CA HIS A 94 -7.48 3.48 2.68
C HIS A 94 -7.51 4.04 4.08
N VAL A 95 -6.41 4.70 4.47
CA VAL A 95 -6.34 5.49 5.69
C VAL A 95 -6.67 6.93 5.29
N PHE A 96 -7.75 7.46 5.82
CA PHE A 96 -8.10 8.85 5.65
C PHE A 96 -7.27 9.64 6.64
N ASP A 97 -6.19 10.27 6.18
CA ASP A 97 -5.24 11.04 7.02
C ASP A 97 -5.97 12.09 7.88
N ARG A 98 -7.06 12.65 7.33
CA ARG A 98 -8.04 13.52 7.97
C ARG A 98 -8.61 12.99 9.29
N GLU A 99 -8.80 11.68 9.39
CA GLU A 99 -9.40 11.02 10.56
C GLU A 99 -8.34 10.53 11.58
N VAL A 100 -7.03 10.65 11.27
CA VAL A 100 -5.92 10.18 12.13
C VAL A 100 -4.77 11.19 12.30
N SER A 101 -4.94 12.44 11.86
CA SER A 101 -3.91 13.47 12.02
C SER A 101 -4.49 14.85 12.37
N ASP A 102 -3.61 15.78 12.78
CA ASP A 102 -3.92 17.20 12.90
C ASP A 102 -3.41 18.03 11.70
N ALA A 103 -3.61 19.35 11.76
CA ALA A 103 -3.29 20.28 10.69
C ALA A 103 -1.78 20.42 10.38
N ASP A 104 -0.90 20.14 11.36
CA ASP A 104 0.55 20.12 11.22
C ASP A 104 1.08 18.72 10.79
N GLY A 105 0.21 17.71 10.72
CA GLY A 105 0.55 16.34 10.37
C GLY A 105 1.04 15.50 11.55
N ASN A 106 0.66 15.81 12.79
CA ASN A 106 0.92 14.93 13.93
C ASN A 106 -0.07 13.76 13.93
N LEU A 107 0.43 12.54 14.18
CA LEU A 107 -0.41 11.34 14.22
C LEU A 107 -1.23 11.30 15.52
N MET A 108 -2.55 11.15 15.40
CA MET A 108 -3.47 11.17 16.53
C MET A 108 -3.78 9.75 17.02
N ALA A 109 -3.45 9.47 18.28
CA ALA A 109 -3.90 8.26 18.97
C ALA A 109 -5.41 8.34 19.26
N ASN A 110 -6.22 7.77 18.37
CA ASN A 110 -7.68 7.83 18.41
C ASN A 110 -8.33 6.50 17.99
N GLU A 111 -9.67 6.47 17.96
CA GLU A 111 -10.45 5.27 17.64
C GLU A 111 -10.21 4.75 16.22
N HIS A 112 -10.00 5.64 15.23
CA HIS A 112 -9.70 5.23 13.85
C HIS A 112 -8.35 4.52 13.74
N LEU A 113 -7.32 5.02 14.45
CA LEU A 113 -6.00 4.39 14.49
C LEU A 113 -6.04 3.05 15.23
N ASP A 114 -6.71 2.96 16.38
CA ASP A 114 -6.91 1.72 17.13
C ASP A 114 -7.69 0.65 16.32
N LEU A 115 -8.65 1.07 15.49
CA LEU A 115 -9.38 0.18 14.59
C LEU A 115 -8.54 -0.27 13.38
N LEU A 116 -7.66 0.59 12.84
CA LEU A 116 -6.66 0.20 11.84
C LEU A 116 -5.64 -0.79 12.41
N ASP A 117 -5.11 -0.51 13.60
CA ASP A 117 -4.18 -1.38 14.31
C ASP A 117 -4.80 -2.77 14.56
N TYR A 118 -6.04 -2.80 15.05
CA TYR A 118 -6.79 -4.04 15.25
C TYR A 118 -6.98 -4.80 13.93
N LEU A 119 -7.42 -4.12 12.87
CA LEU A 119 -7.63 -4.70 11.55
C LEU A 119 -6.34 -5.34 10.98
N ILE A 120 -5.20 -4.64 11.07
CA ILE A 120 -3.91 -5.18 10.63
C ILE A 120 -3.56 -6.47 11.40
N ALA A 121 -3.77 -6.48 12.73
CA ALA A 121 -3.50 -7.66 13.54
C ALA A 121 -4.43 -8.85 13.21
N ARG A 122 -5.75 -8.63 13.07
CA ARG A 122 -6.71 -9.70 12.71
C ARG A 122 -6.49 -10.23 11.30
N ALA A 123 -6.08 -9.38 10.35
CA ALA A 123 -5.68 -9.78 9.01
C ALA A 123 -4.40 -10.64 9.07
N LYS A 124 -3.39 -10.15 9.79
CA LYS A 124 -2.11 -10.85 10.01
C LYS A 124 -2.30 -12.24 10.59
N GLU A 125 -3.08 -12.41 11.65
CA GLU A 125 -3.39 -13.73 12.25
C GLU A 125 -3.87 -14.78 11.22
N ARG A 126 -4.58 -14.35 10.18
CA ARG A 126 -5.23 -15.24 9.21
C ARG A 126 -4.43 -15.44 7.91
N GLY A 127 -3.25 -14.83 7.80
CA GLY A 127 -2.39 -14.92 6.61
C GLY A 127 -2.69 -13.87 5.55
N ILE A 128 -3.46 -12.84 5.91
CA ILE A 128 -3.86 -11.76 5.01
C ILE A 128 -2.89 -10.59 5.19
N TYR A 129 -2.17 -10.24 4.13
CA TYR A 129 -1.26 -9.09 4.08
C TYR A 129 -2.05 -7.79 3.88
N THR A 130 -1.39 -6.66 4.08
CA THR A 130 -1.97 -5.32 3.95
C THR A 130 -1.13 -4.44 3.05
N VAL A 131 -1.80 -3.71 2.17
CA VAL A 131 -1.26 -2.56 1.44
C VAL A 131 -1.87 -1.33 2.09
N LEU A 132 -1.07 -0.51 2.76
CA LEU A 132 -1.57 0.69 3.42
C LEU A 132 -1.49 1.88 2.46
N THR A 133 -2.62 2.58 2.32
CA THR A 133 -2.73 3.81 1.54
C THR A 133 -2.90 4.98 2.52
N PRO A 134 -1.80 5.56 3.08
CA PRO A 134 -1.87 6.43 4.25
C PRO A 134 -2.64 7.76 4.05
N ILE A 135 -2.89 8.20 2.81
CA ILE A 135 -3.56 9.46 2.46
C ILE A 135 -4.72 9.19 1.48
N ALA A 136 -5.91 8.91 2.00
CA ALA A 136 -7.14 8.96 1.24
C ALA A 136 -7.74 10.38 1.30
N TRP A 137 -7.36 11.24 0.34
CA TRP A 137 -7.71 12.68 0.31
C TRP A 137 -9.22 12.98 0.17
N TRP A 138 -10.11 12.01 -0.01
CA TRP A 138 -11.54 12.29 -0.24
C TRP A 138 -12.23 12.90 0.99
N PRO A 139 -13.26 13.77 0.81
CA PRO A 139 -13.99 14.37 1.93
C PRO A 139 -14.59 13.33 2.87
N VAL A 140 -14.55 13.60 4.17
CA VAL A 140 -15.04 12.72 5.25
C VAL A 140 -16.36 13.21 5.84
N PRO A 141 -17.15 12.35 6.53
CA PRO A 141 -18.39 12.78 7.17
C PRO A 141 -18.13 13.67 8.41
N GLY A 142 -18.34 14.98 8.27
CA GLY A 142 -18.22 15.96 9.35
C GLY A 142 -16.93 16.79 9.30
N ASP A 143 -16.63 17.50 10.39
CA ASP A 143 -15.43 18.33 10.51
C ASP A 143 -14.18 17.48 10.78
N SER A 144 -13.05 17.84 10.15
CA SER A 144 -11.79 17.09 10.20
C SER A 144 -10.61 18.00 10.56
N PRO A 145 -9.82 17.68 11.61
CA PRO A 145 -8.64 18.46 11.98
C PRO A 145 -7.41 18.17 11.11
N GLY A 146 -7.40 17.07 10.35
CA GLY A 146 -6.18 16.58 9.68
C GLY A 146 -5.76 17.41 8.47
N PHE A 147 -4.45 17.45 8.23
CA PHE A 147 -3.80 18.42 7.33
C PHE A 147 -4.38 18.46 5.91
N ALA A 148 -4.82 17.35 5.32
CA ALA A 148 -5.42 17.36 3.99
C ALA A 148 -6.72 18.18 3.90
N THR A 149 -7.39 18.52 5.01
CA THR A 149 -8.51 19.47 5.03
C THR A 149 -8.13 20.85 4.48
N HIS A 150 -6.85 21.25 4.56
CA HIS A 150 -6.37 22.57 4.17
C HIS A 150 -5.86 22.68 2.72
N TRP A 151 -5.83 21.57 1.97
CA TRP A 151 -5.20 21.51 0.64
C TRP A 151 -6.12 20.83 -0.38
N THR A 152 -6.16 21.33 -1.62
CA THR A 152 -6.75 20.57 -2.74
C THR A 152 -5.87 19.38 -3.13
N MET A 153 -6.42 18.37 -3.80
CA MET A 153 -5.64 17.21 -4.30
C MET A 153 -4.45 17.64 -5.16
N HIS A 154 -4.61 18.67 -6.01
CA HIS A 154 -3.52 19.22 -6.82
C HIS A 154 -2.43 19.90 -5.98
N GLN A 155 -2.77 20.53 -4.85
CA GLN A 155 -1.78 21.07 -3.93
C GLN A 155 -1.09 19.97 -3.12
N MET A 156 -1.80 18.91 -2.73
CA MET A 156 -1.20 17.76 -2.06
C MET A 156 -0.10 17.10 -2.91
N THR A 157 -0.30 17.02 -4.23
CA THR A 157 0.68 16.46 -5.17
C THR A 157 1.79 17.45 -5.56
N THR A 158 1.50 18.76 -5.69
CA THR A 158 2.48 19.72 -6.24
C THR A 158 3.05 20.74 -5.25
N ASP A 159 2.27 21.25 -4.29
CA ASP A 159 2.62 22.40 -3.45
C ASP A 159 3.71 22.04 -2.43
N PRO A 160 4.90 22.71 -2.45
CA PRO A 160 5.96 22.46 -1.48
C PRO A 160 5.55 22.64 -0.02
N ALA A 161 4.57 23.50 0.28
CA ALA A 161 4.08 23.72 1.64
C ALA A 161 3.25 22.53 2.16
N ALA A 162 2.44 21.91 1.30
CA ALA A 162 1.67 20.71 1.63
C ALA A 162 2.57 19.49 1.96
N ARG A 163 3.83 19.49 1.51
CA ARG A 163 4.80 18.40 1.76
C ARG A 163 5.26 18.33 3.21
N ARG A 164 5.25 19.45 3.96
CA ARG A 164 5.66 19.47 5.39
C ARG A 164 4.76 18.57 6.26
N PRO A 165 3.43 18.80 6.36
CA PRO A 165 2.59 17.98 7.20
C PRO A 165 2.49 16.54 6.68
N GLN A 166 2.47 16.33 5.36
CA GLN A 166 2.59 14.99 4.77
C GLN A 166 3.83 14.25 5.28
N THR A 167 5.01 14.89 5.27
CA THR A 167 6.25 14.27 5.73
C THR A 167 6.23 13.98 7.23
N ALA A 168 5.72 14.90 8.04
CA ALA A 168 5.57 14.72 9.48
C ALA A 168 4.66 13.52 9.81
N TYR A 169 3.49 13.47 9.15
CA TYR A 169 2.50 12.40 9.30
C TYR A 169 3.07 11.06 8.88
N LEU A 170 3.66 10.96 7.68
CA LEU A 170 4.19 9.71 7.14
C LEU A 170 5.39 9.19 7.95
N GLN A 171 6.23 10.07 8.50
CA GLN A 171 7.30 9.67 9.42
C GLN A 171 6.74 9.05 10.70
N GLN A 172 5.69 9.63 11.28
CA GLN A 172 5.04 9.08 12.48
C GLN A 172 4.28 7.80 12.17
N PHE A 173 3.51 7.76 11.07
CA PHE A 173 2.70 6.63 10.64
C PHE A 173 3.52 5.35 10.46
N VAL A 174 4.69 5.39 9.79
CA VAL A 174 5.50 4.17 9.63
C VAL A 174 6.24 3.74 10.90
N GLN A 175 6.49 4.67 11.82
CA GLN A 175 7.14 4.41 13.11
C GLN A 175 6.13 4.01 14.22
N HIS A 176 4.84 4.20 13.98
CA HIS A 176 3.76 3.83 14.90
C HIS A 176 3.81 2.34 15.21
N VAL A 177 3.85 2.01 16.50
CA VAL A 177 3.90 0.63 16.99
C VAL A 177 2.49 0.15 17.27
N ASN A 178 2.04 -0.80 16.46
CA ASN A 178 0.73 -1.42 16.60
C ASN A 178 0.64 -2.17 17.95
N PRO A 179 -0.27 -1.81 18.86
CA PRO A 179 -0.34 -2.41 20.19
C PRO A 179 -0.82 -3.86 20.20
N TYR A 180 -1.40 -4.36 19.10
CA TYR A 180 -1.87 -5.73 18.94
C TYR A 180 -0.82 -6.66 18.31
N THR A 181 0.12 -6.14 17.50
CA THR A 181 1.22 -6.95 16.92
C THR A 181 2.57 -6.73 17.62
N GLY A 182 2.75 -5.61 18.31
CA GLY A 182 4.00 -5.22 18.98
C GLY A 182 5.11 -4.76 18.03
N LEU A 183 4.79 -4.51 16.76
CA LEU A 183 5.73 -4.09 15.71
C LEU A 183 5.37 -2.70 15.18
N SER A 184 6.37 -1.97 14.64
CA SER A 184 6.07 -0.77 13.87
C SER A 184 5.46 -1.14 12.51
N TYR A 185 4.68 -0.25 11.88
CA TYR A 185 4.20 -0.48 10.51
C TYR A 185 5.35 -0.66 9.49
N ASN A 186 6.55 -0.14 9.77
CA ASN A 186 7.76 -0.39 8.97
C ASN A 186 8.35 -1.81 9.16
N ASP A 187 8.19 -2.39 10.34
CA ASP A 187 8.82 -3.66 10.74
C ASP A 187 7.84 -4.84 10.74
N ASP A 188 6.55 -4.61 10.55
CA ASP A 188 5.53 -5.66 10.50
C ASP A 188 5.47 -6.32 9.10
N PRO A 189 5.79 -7.64 8.96
CA PRO A 189 5.73 -8.35 7.68
C PRO A 189 4.33 -8.41 7.06
N ALA A 190 3.26 -8.14 7.82
CA ALA A 190 1.92 -8.03 7.27
C ALA A 190 1.69 -6.72 6.50
N VAL A 191 2.54 -5.70 6.65
CA VAL A 191 2.52 -4.48 5.84
C VAL A 191 3.46 -4.69 4.65
N VAL A 192 2.92 -5.21 3.54
CA VAL A 192 3.73 -5.63 2.38
C VAL A 192 4.08 -4.46 1.45
N CYS A 193 3.40 -3.32 1.58
CA CYS A 193 3.54 -2.15 0.72
C CYS A 193 2.91 -0.89 1.35
N LEU A 194 3.47 0.28 1.02
CA LEU A 194 2.84 1.59 1.19
C LEU A 194 2.59 2.26 -0.17
N GLU A 195 1.38 2.77 -0.39
CA GLU A 195 0.97 3.53 -1.58
C GLU A 195 0.48 4.89 -1.09
N LEU A 196 1.28 5.96 -1.08
CA LEU A 196 0.97 7.13 -0.23
C LEU A 196 -0.46 7.64 -0.32
N ILE A 197 -0.91 7.92 -1.54
CA ILE A 197 -2.07 8.73 -1.80
C ILE A 197 -2.94 8.02 -2.82
N ASN A 198 -4.22 7.87 -2.50
CA ASN A 198 -5.16 7.25 -3.42
C ASN A 198 -5.44 8.19 -4.60
N GLU A 199 -5.24 7.69 -5.83
CA GLU A 199 -5.65 8.35 -7.08
C GLU A 199 -5.19 9.82 -7.20
N PRO A 200 -3.86 10.10 -7.07
CA PRO A 200 -3.33 11.46 -7.07
C PRO A 200 -3.67 12.22 -8.35
N LEU A 201 -4.16 13.45 -8.21
CA LEU A 201 -4.45 14.35 -9.31
C LEU A 201 -3.33 15.38 -9.48
N TYR A 202 -2.72 15.38 -10.66
CA TYR A 202 -1.70 16.36 -11.06
C TYR A 202 -2.31 17.42 -12.00
N PRO A 203 -1.80 18.67 -12.00
CA PRO A 203 -2.11 19.64 -13.05
C PRO A 203 -1.85 19.08 -14.46
N ALA A 204 -2.69 19.46 -15.43
CA ALA A 204 -2.70 18.85 -16.77
C ALA A 204 -1.43 19.10 -17.62
N ASP A 205 -0.56 20.00 -17.18
CA ASP A 205 0.75 20.33 -17.75
C ASP A 205 1.93 19.64 -17.04
N THR A 206 1.67 18.88 -15.97
CA THR A 206 2.70 18.08 -15.27
C THR A 206 3.18 16.95 -16.18
N SER A 207 4.48 16.91 -16.50
CA SER A 207 5.07 15.81 -17.27
C SER A 207 5.35 14.57 -16.40
N ASP A 208 5.46 13.40 -17.03
CA ASP A 208 6.01 12.19 -16.40
C ASP A 208 7.31 12.51 -15.65
N ASP A 209 8.22 13.24 -16.30
CA ASP A 209 9.52 13.66 -15.75
C ASP A 209 9.34 14.44 -14.43
N GLN A 210 8.33 15.31 -14.30
CA GLN A 210 8.04 16.06 -13.04
C GLN A 210 7.38 15.21 -11.95
N VAL A 211 6.77 14.08 -12.29
CA VAL A 211 6.25 13.11 -11.31
C VAL A 211 7.36 12.19 -10.78
N VAL A 212 8.47 12.03 -11.52
CA VAL A 212 9.57 11.11 -11.18
C VAL A 212 10.84 11.77 -10.67
N ASP A 213 11.22 12.95 -11.20
CA ASP A 213 12.38 13.72 -10.73
C ASP A 213 12.02 14.54 -9.50
N TYR A 214 12.32 13.99 -8.32
CA TYR A 214 12.11 14.65 -7.03
C TYR A 214 13.42 14.74 -6.23
N GLU A 215 13.90 15.97 -6.00
CA GLU A 215 15.18 16.24 -5.29
C GLU A 215 15.13 16.02 -3.77
N GLY A 216 13.99 15.61 -3.21
CA GLY A 216 13.77 15.58 -1.76
C GLY A 216 14.18 14.29 -1.04
N THR A 217 13.89 14.25 0.26
CA THR A 217 14.22 13.15 1.19
C THR A 217 12.97 12.34 1.64
N GLY A 218 11.93 12.32 0.79
CA GLY A 218 10.74 11.45 0.85
C GLY A 218 10.70 10.47 -0.34
N ALA A 219 9.96 9.36 -0.28
CA ALA A 219 10.12 8.20 -1.18
C ALA A 219 9.56 8.33 -2.63
N TYR A 220 9.63 7.21 -3.38
CA TYR A 220 9.32 6.96 -4.82
C TYR A 220 10.45 7.26 -5.84
N PHE A 221 10.18 6.88 -7.10
CA PHE A 221 10.85 7.20 -8.40
C PHE A 221 9.75 7.09 -9.49
N LEU A 222 10.10 7.11 -10.78
CA LEU A 222 9.95 5.93 -11.66
C LEU A 222 11.12 5.90 -12.66
N ASP A 223 11.85 4.78 -12.75
CA ASP A 223 13.12 4.56 -13.45
C ASP A 223 12.92 3.93 -14.84
N ARG A 224 13.32 4.64 -15.90
CA ARG A 224 12.94 4.33 -17.29
C ARG A 224 13.83 3.26 -17.94
N LEU A 225 13.43 1.99 -17.80
CA LEU A 225 14.17 0.83 -18.33
C LEU A 225 14.30 0.83 -19.87
N ALA A 226 13.32 1.39 -20.57
CA ALA A 226 13.29 1.44 -22.03
C ALA A 226 12.35 2.57 -22.53
N PRO A 227 12.36 2.92 -23.84
CA PRO A 227 11.39 3.83 -24.45
C PRO A 227 9.92 3.34 -24.34
N GLY A 228 9.30 3.55 -23.18
CA GLY A 228 7.93 3.15 -22.84
C GLY A 228 7.76 2.32 -21.56
N VAL A 229 8.81 2.13 -20.73
CA VAL A 229 8.81 1.24 -19.56
C VAL A 229 9.50 1.91 -18.37
N TRP A 230 8.93 1.84 -17.15
CA TRP A 230 9.42 2.57 -15.94
C TRP A 230 9.33 1.77 -14.59
N ARG A 231 10.00 2.19 -13.49
CA ARG A 231 10.13 1.49 -12.16
C ARG A 231 10.31 2.39 -10.88
N LEU A 232 9.41 2.41 -9.89
CA LEU A 232 9.48 3.20 -8.61
C LEU A 232 10.76 2.91 -7.71
N GLU A 233 11.17 3.80 -6.74
CA GLU A 233 12.41 3.78 -5.80
C GLU A 233 13.78 4.84 -5.99
N ARG A 234 13.55 5.46 -4.68
CA ARG A 234 13.86 5.18 -3.18
C ARG A 234 13.46 6.36 -2.25
N ILE A 235 13.14 6.13 -0.95
CA ILE A 235 13.81 6.80 0.22
C ILE A 235 13.96 5.88 1.45
N ARG A 236 14.93 6.19 2.34
CA ARG A 236 15.11 5.56 3.67
C ARG A 236 14.36 6.35 4.75
N MET A 237 13.54 5.67 5.55
CA MET A 237 13.42 6.02 6.98
C MET A 237 14.54 5.29 7.73
N TRP A 238 15.42 6.02 8.44
CA TRP A 238 16.27 5.42 9.47
C TRP A 238 16.77 6.45 10.49
N CYS A 239 16.72 6.07 11.76
CA CYS A 239 17.40 6.73 12.87
C CYS A 239 18.18 5.65 13.64
N GLY A 240 19.44 5.91 14.02
CA GLY A 240 20.15 5.04 14.97
C GLY A 240 21.50 4.44 14.53
N SER A 241 22.53 5.29 14.52
CA SER A 241 23.94 4.97 14.86
C SER A 241 24.95 4.46 13.79
N THR A 242 26.12 5.11 13.85
CA THR A 242 27.46 4.66 13.42
C THR A 242 27.90 4.95 11.97
N ILE A 243 29.14 5.44 11.86
CA ILE A 243 29.73 6.12 10.69
C ILE A 243 30.63 5.18 9.87
N ARG A 244 30.53 5.27 8.53
CA ARG A 244 31.68 5.34 7.60
C ARG A 244 31.25 5.90 6.24
N THR A 245 32.05 6.82 5.71
CA THR A 245 31.86 7.54 4.43
C THR A 245 32.55 6.83 3.26
N VAL A 246 32.05 7.05 2.04
CA VAL A 246 32.81 7.39 0.80
C VAL A 246 31.81 7.63 -0.35
N SER A 247 32.22 8.39 -1.38
CA SER A 247 31.39 8.81 -2.52
C SER A 247 32.02 8.42 -3.87
N THR A 248 31.23 8.38 -4.96
CA THR A 248 31.53 8.95 -6.30
C THR A 248 30.36 8.75 -7.29
N ALA A 249 30.43 9.37 -8.48
CA ALA A 249 29.35 9.41 -9.49
C ALA A 249 29.89 9.52 -10.94
N SER A 250 29.06 9.25 -11.95
CA SER A 250 29.29 9.61 -13.38
C SER A 250 27.96 9.70 -14.19
N ARG A 251 27.99 9.90 -15.52
CA ARG A 251 26.92 10.58 -16.31
C ARG A 251 26.61 9.98 -17.71
N ALA A 252 25.45 10.41 -18.26
CA ALA A 252 25.12 10.63 -19.70
C ALA A 252 24.72 9.39 -20.56
N ARG A 253 23.94 9.49 -21.67
CA ARG A 253 23.30 10.61 -22.42
C ARG A 253 22.07 10.14 -23.25
N SER A 254 21.33 11.06 -23.89
CA SER A 254 20.00 10.84 -24.51
C SER A 254 19.94 10.77 -26.07
N ARG A 255 18.87 10.14 -26.60
CA ARG A 255 18.15 10.41 -27.89
C ARG A 255 16.92 9.48 -28.04
N GLY A 256 15.89 9.85 -28.82
CA GLY A 256 14.64 9.07 -29.01
C GLY A 256 13.90 9.42 -30.32
N PHE A 257 12.69 8.86 -30.56
CA PHE A 257 11.80 9.21 -31.69
C PHE A 257 10.30 8.83 -31.45
N PHE A 258 9.41 9.23 -32.35
CA PHE A 258 7.93 9.19 -32.25
C PHE A 258 7.24 7.81 -32.35
N GLY A 259 6.05 7.70 -31.76
CA GLY A 259 5.02 6.67 -32.00
C GLY A 259 3.71 7.00 -31.26
N ALA A 260 2.52 6.64 -31.77
CA ALA A 260 1.23 7.11 -31.23
C ALA A 260 0.12 6.04 -31.19
N SER A 261 -0.98 6.38 -30.49
CA SER A 261 -2.26 5.66 -30.32
C SER A 261 -2.32 4.51 -29.29
N GLY A 262 -3.40 4.48 -28.51
CA GLY A 262 -3.69 3.52 -27.44
C GLY A 262 -4.87 4.01 -26.56
N ARG A 263 -5.52 3.12 -25.80
CA ARG A 263 -6.60 3.45 -24.84
C ARG A 263 -6.17 3.13 -23.40
N TRP A 264 -6.86 3.75 -22.44
CA TRP A 264 -6.82 3.51 -20.98
C TRP A 264 -6.65 2.03 -20.58
N PRO A 265 -6.00 1.78 -19.42
CA PRO A 265 -6.82 1.45 -18.24
C PRO A 265 -6.33 2.07 -16.90
N SER A 266 -7.11 1.83 -15.84
CA SER A 266 -6.84 2.15 -14.44
C SER A 266 -5.53 1.55 -13.90
N ALA A 267 -4.80 2.31 -13.09
CA ALA A 267 -3.54 1.88 -12.45
C ALA A 267 -3.73 1.58 -10.95
N TRP A 268 -3.20 0.44 -10.51
CA TRP A 268 -2.90 0.13 -9.11
C TRP A 268 -1.36 0.12 -8.96
N MET A 269 -0.81 0.51 -7.81
CA MET A 269 0.65 0.59 -7.62
C MET A 269 1.08 0.05 -6.26
N ILE A 270 2.11 -0.82 -6.25
CA ILE A 270 2.58 -1.60 -5.09
C ILE A 270 4.12 -1.65 -5.09
N TRP A 271 4.80 -1.50 -3.94
CA TRP A 271 6.27 -1.39 -3.87
C TRP A 271 6.94 -1.61 -2.48
N ALA A 272 8.14 -2.23 -2.39
CA ALA A 272 9.00 -2.26 -1.18
C ALA A 272 10.49 -2.74 -1.34
N ALA A 273 11.50 -1.90 -1.00
CA ALA A 273 12.95 -2.20 -0.74
C ALA A 273 13.85 -2.64 -1.96
N ARG A 274 15.14 -3.04 -1.91
CA ARG A 274 16.17 -3.32 -0.85
C ARG A 274 17.61 -3.22 -1.42
N SER A 275 18.65 -3.30 -0.57
CA SER A 275 20.06 -2.98 -0.93
C SER A 275 21.11 -4.12 -0.87
N GLY A 276 22.08 -4.13 -1.79
CA GLY A 276 23.33 -4.94 -1.79
C GLY A 276 24.61 -4.14 -1.48
N CYS A 277 25.79 -4.79 -1.35
CA CYS A 277 26.99 -4.17 -0.74
C CYS A 277 28.36 -4.75 -1.20
N ARG A 278 29.43 -3.95 -1.07
CA ARG A 278 30.90 -4.26 -1.16
C ARG A 278 31.52 -4.43 -2.55
N PRO A 279 32.85 -4.26 -2.72
CA PRO A 279 33.87 -3.84 -1.73
C PRO A 279 33.80 -2.36 -1.35
#